data_AF-A0A923A516-F1
#
_entry.id   AF-A0A923A516-F1
#
_cell.length_a   1.000
_cell.length_b   1.000
_cell.length_c   1.000
_cell.angle_alpha   90.00
_cell.angle_beta   90.00
_cell.angle_gamma   90.00
#
_symmetry.space_group_name_H-M   'P 1'
#
loop_
_entity.id
_entity.type
_entity.pdbx_description
1 polymer ?
#
loop_
_entity_poly.entity_id
_entity_poly.type
_entity_poly.pdbx_seq_one_letter_code
_entity_poly.pdbx_strand_id
1 'polypeptide(L)'
;MNGQLGGSGVLIWVFGILYYATAALSLYITVDAIRRRATDYVGSPDGRWFYAVPQGLFVVAFLAGVVMPSIRNAGFGLVMLTAAPVAFAHQVAYLLRIVFPTRERREARSAAVAERSDRTAGGIDRSAGRGAEPPG
;
A
#
# COMPACT_ATOMS: atom_id res chain seq x y z
N MET A 1 40.18 9.60 27.14
CA MET A 1 39.77 8.19 27.26
C MET A 1 38.32 8.08 26.77
N ASN A 2 38.15 7.94 25.45
CA ASN A 2 36.82 7.96 24.81
C ASN A 2 36.30 6.52 24.69
N GLY A 3 35.81 6.00 25.82
CA GLY A 3 35.26 4.65 25.96
C GLY A 3 33.74 4.55 25.71
N GLN A 4 33.18 5.42 24.88
CA GLN A 4 31.76 5.37 24.50
C GLN A 4 31.68 5.54 23.00
N LEU A 5 30.94 4.64 22.33
CA LEU A 5 30.37 4.71 20.97
C LEU A 5 30.33 3.34 20.27
N GLY A 6 30.79 2.25 20.91
CA GLY A 6 30.62 0.88 20.36
C GLY A 6 29.15 0.48 20.17
N GLY A 7 28.26 0.87 21.09
CA GLY A 7 26.81 0.63 20.99
C GLY A 7 26.05 1.65 20.13
N SER A 8 26.61 2.84 19.94
CA SER A 8 25.98 3.93 19.17
C SER A 8 25.95 3.63 17.67
N GLY A 9 27.02 3.03 17.14
CA GLY A 9 27.09 2.68 15.72
C GLY A 9 25.98 1.70 15.32
N VAL A 10 25.78 0.63 16.09
CA VAL A 10 24.76 -0.40 15.79
C VAL A 10 23.35 0.19 15.84
N LEU A 11 23.03 1.01 16.86
CA LEU A 11 21.74 1.68 16.94
C LEU A 11 21.50 2.60 15.75
N ILE A 12 22.51 3.39 15.34
CA ILE A 12 22.43 4.25 14.15
C ILE A 12 22.16 3.40 12.91
N TRP A 13 22.83 2.26 12.75
CA TRP A 13 22.58 1.34 11.64
C TRP A 13 21.17 0.78 11.65
N VAL A 14 20.68 0.31 12.79
CA VAL A 14 19.32 -0.24 12.94
C VAL A 14 18.26 0.83 12.61
N PHE A 15 18.38 2.03 13.18
CA PHE A 15 17.46 3.13 12.86
C PHE A 15 17.57 3.58 11.41
N GLY A 16 18.78 3.60 10.84
CA GLY A 16 18.99 3.87 9.44
C GLY A 16 18.25 2.87 8.55
N ILE A 17 18.47 1.57 8.76
CA ILE A 17 17.78 0.50 8.02
C ILE A 17 16.27 0.63 8.16
N LEU A 18 15.75 0.83 9.37
CA LEU A 18 14.33 1.00 9.62
C LEU A 18 13.75 2.21 8.89
N TYR A 19 14.49 3.32 8.86
CA TYR A 19 14.09 4.55 8.18
C TYR A 19 14.01 4.35 6.65
N TYR A 20 15.02 3.73 6.04
CA TYR A 20 15.00 3.39 4.60
C TYR A 20 13.91 2.35 4.27
N ALA A 21 13.72 1.34 5.12
CA ALA A 21 12.66 0.34 4.96
C ALA A 21 11.27 0.98 5.03
N THR A 22 11.08 1.94 5.94
CA THR A 22 9.84 2.72 6.05
C THR A 22 9.58 3.49 4.75
N ALA A 23 10.59 4.17 4.20
CA ALA A 23 10.44 4.90 2.93
C ALA A 23 10.10 3.96 1.76
N ALA A 24 10.76 2.80 1.67
CA ALA A 24 10.47 1.79 0.65
C ALA A 24 9.04 1.24 0.78
N LEU A 25 8.59 0.97 2.00
CA LEU A 25 7.23 0.49 2.27
C LEU A 25 6.17 1.57 1.98
N SER A 26 6.45 2.84 2.29
CA SER A 26 5.60 3.96 1.91
C SER A 26 5.42 4.06 0.40
N LEU A 27 6.51 3.89 -0.36
CA LEU A 27 6.46 3.89 -1.82
C LEU A 27 5.61 2.73 -2.33
N TYR A 28 5.82 1.53 -1.81
CA TYR A 28 5.02 0.35 -2.16
C TYR A 28 3.53 0.58 -1.92
N ILE A 29 3.14 1.07 -0.73
CA ILE A 29 1.74 1.35 -0.39
C ILE A 29 1.16 2.42 -1.31
N THR A 30 1.92 3.46 -1.63
CA THR A 30 1.48 4.52 -2.53
C THR A 30 1.18 3.96 -3.92
N VAL A 31 2.08 3.13 -4.46
CA VAL A 31 1.90 2.47 -5.77
C VAL A 31 0.73 1.49 -5.74
N ASP A 32 0.62 0.66 -4.69
CA ASP A 32 -0.47 -0.30 -4.54
C ASP A 32 -1.82 0.41 -4.42
N ALA A 33 -1.91 1.49 -3.64
CA ALA A 33 -3.10 2.31 -3.52
C ALA A 33 -3.51 2.94 -4.86
N ILE A 34 -2.56 3.46 -5.65
CA ILE A 34 -2.84 4.03 -6.98
C ILE A 34 -3.28 2.94 -7.98
N ARG A 35 -2.65 1.75 -7.93
CA ARG A 35 -2.95 0.64 -8.85
C ARG A 35 -4.31 -0.02 -8.59
N ARG A 36 -4.77 -0.07 -7.35
CA ARG A 36 -6.08 -0.68 -7.00
C ARG A 36 -7.23 0.19 -7.51
N ARG A 37 -8.25 -0.45 -8.10
CA ARG A 37 -9.43 0.24 -8.60
C ARG A 37 -10.24 0.80 -7.43
N ALA A 38 -10.86 1.97 -7.60
CA ALA A 38 -11.65 2.63 -6.56
C ALA A 38 -12.76 1.71 -5.98
N THR A 39 -13.24 0.75 -6.78
CA THR A 39 -14.23 -0.27 -6.40
C THR A 39 -13.77 -1.26 -5.33
N ASP A 40 -12.46 -1.43 -5.09
CA ASP A 40 -11.95 -2.29 -4.00
C ASP A 40 -11.99 -1.58 -2.62
N TYR A 41 -12.31 -0.28 -2.62
CA TYR A 41 -12.54 0.54 -1.44
C TYR A 41 -14.06 0.69 -1.22
N VAL A 42 -14.71 -0.41 -0.83
CA VAL A 42 -16.13 -0.40 -0.42
C VAL A 42 -16.35 0.72 0.61
N GLY A 43 -17.20 1.69 0.27
CA GLY A 43 -17.69 2.74 1.15
C GLY A 43 -17.27 4.18 0.83
N SER A 44 -16.15 4.44 0.13
CA SER A 44 -15.82 5.78 -0.39
C SER A 44 -14.61 5.77 -1.33
N PRO A 45 -14.68 6.42 -2.52
CA PRO A 45 -13.51 6.67 -3.38
C PRO A 45 -12.39 7.45 -2.69
N ASP A 46 -12.68 8.16 -1.59
CA ASP A 46 -11.70 8.93 -0.81
C ASP A 46 -10.79 8.04 0.04
N GLY A 47 -11.24 6.81 0.34
CA GLY A 47 -10.49 5.85 1.14
C GLY A 47 -9.17 5.39 0.51
N ARG A 48 -8.95 5.65 -0.79
CA ARG A 48 -7.67 5.44 -1.48
C ARG A 48 -6.69 6.57 -1.17
N TRP A 49 -7.16 7.81 -1.25
CA TRP A 49 -6.34 9.00 -1.06
C TRP A 49 -5.87 9.15 0.39
N PHE A 50 -6.69 8.69 1.34
CA PHE A 50 -6.32 8.63 2.76
C PHE A 50 -5.00 7.86 3.01
N TYR A 51 -4.70 6.82 2.21
CA TYR A 51 -3.44 6.07 2.33
C TYR A 51 -2.37 6.54 1.35
N ALA A 52 -2.76 6.91 0.12
CA ALA A 52 -1.80 7.33 -0.90
C ALA A 52 -1.15 8.69 -0.58
N VAL A 53 -1.90 9.66 -0.09
CA VAL A 53 -1.40 11.05 0.09
C VAL A 53 -0.36 11.13 1.22
N PRO A 54 -0.61 10.64 2.45
CA PRO A 54 0.38 10.76 3.52
C PRO A 54 1.66 9.98 3.23
N GLN A 55 1.53 8.79 2.64
CA GLN A 55 2.67 7.94 2.28
C GLN A 55 3.46 8.53 1.12
N GLY A 56 2.78 9.06 0.09
CA GLY A 56 3.41 9.74 -1.03
C GLY A 56 4.15 11.00 -0.59
N LEU A 57 3.54 11.82 0.27
CA LEU A 57 4.17 13.01 0.84
C LEU A 57 5.43 12.65 1.65
N PHE A 58 5.36 11.59 2.46
CA PHE A 58 6.53 11.10 3.20
C PHE A 58 7.67 10.69 2.25
N VAL A 59 7.37 9.95 1.18
CA VAL A 59 8.37 9.55 0.17
C VAL A 59 8.99 10.77 -0.53
N VAL A 60 8.17 11.72 -0.96
CA VAL A 60 8.65 12.94 -1.62
C VAL A 60 9.57 13.72 -0.68
N ALA A 61 9.15 13.91 0.57
CA ALA A 61 9.94 14.64 1.54
C ALA A 61 11.24 13.88 1.90
N PHE A 62 11.18 12.56 2.06
CA PHE A 62 12.36 11.70 2.22
C PHE A 62 13.36 11.87 1.07
N LEU A 63 12.88 11.76 -0.18
CA LEU A 63 13.72 11.90 -1.37
C LEU A 63 14.30 13.30 -1.49
N ALA A 64 13.52 14.34 -1.19
CA ALA A 64 14.02 15.71 -1.14
C ALA A 64 15.17 15.82 -0.13
N GLY A 65 15.02 15.23 1.06
CA GLY A 65 16.08 15.19 2.07
C GLY A 65 17.30 14.38 1.68
N VAL A 66 17.19 13.40 0.78
CA VAL A 66 18.33 12.61 0.27
C VAL A 66 19.05 13.34 -0.88
N VAL A 67 18.29 13.93 -1.80
CA VAL A 67 18.80 14.52 -3.05
C VAL A 67 19.25 15.97 -2.87
N MET A 68 18.64 16.72 -1.96
CA MET A 68 18.94 18.13 -1.71
C MET A 68 19.57 18.29 -0.31
N PRO A 69 20.91 18.37 -0.20
CA PRO A 69 21.58 18.60 1.08
C PRO A 69 21.20 19.94 1.72
N SER A 70 20.83 20.94 0.91
CA SER A 70 20.47 22.30 1.35
C SER A 70 19.22 22.35 2.23
N ILE A 71 18.33 21.36 2.15
CA ILE A 71 17.13 21.28 3.00
C ILE A 71 17.34 20.40 4.24
N ARG A 72 18.48 19.72 4.39
CA ARG A 72 18.85 18.98 5.61
C ARG A 72 19.28 19.94 6.71
N ASN A 73 18.32 20.69 7.24
CA ASN A 73 18.49 21.45 8.47
C ASN A 73 17.91 20.68 9.67
N ALA A 74 18.19 21.14 10.88
CA ALA A 74 17.69 20.52 12.11
C ALA A 74 16.16 20.44 12.15
N GLY A 75 15.46 21.42 11.58
CA GLY A 75 14.00 21.44 11.49
C GLY A 75 13.44 20.31 10.62
N PHE A 76 14.02 20.10 9.44
CA PHE A 76 13.66 19.00 8.55
C PHE A 76 13.93 17.64 9.21
N GLY A 77 15.06 17.50 9.92
CA GLY A 77 15.37 16.31 10.70
C GLY A 77 14.31 16.01 11.77
N LEU A 78 13.86 17.02 12.50
CA LEU A 78 12.81 16.86 13.52
C LEU A 78 11.46 16.47 12.92
N VAL A 79 11.11 17.07 11.77
CA VAL A 79 9.89 16.72 11.03
C VAL A 79 9.96 15.27 10.55
N MET A 80 11.08 14.82 9.99
CA MET A 80 11.24 13.42 9.57
C MET A 80 11.22 12.45 10.75
N LEU A 81 11.85 12.83 11.87
CA LEU A 81 11.88 12.02 13.08
C LEU A 81 10.47 11.79 13.67
N THR A 82 9.59 12.78 13.58
CA THR A 82 8.20 12.69 14.05
C THR A 82 7.27 12.08 13.00
N ALA A 83 7.50 12.34 11.71
CA ALA A 83 6.70 11.78 10.62
C ALA A 83 6.93 10.28 10.41
N ALA A 84 8.15 9.76 10.63
CA ALA A 84 8.46 8.35 10.40
C ALA A 84 7.64 7.38 11.28
N PRO A 85 7.49 7.59 12.61
CA PRO A 85 6.59 6.77 13.44
C PRO A 85 5.12 6.83 12.97
N VAL A 86 4.64 8.00 12.55
CA VAL A 86 3.28 8.17 12.03
C VAL A 86 3.11 7.40 10.72
N ALA A 87 4.06 7.53 9.80
CA ALA A 87 4.07 6.77 8.55
C ALA A 87 4.08 5.26 8.82
N PHE A 88 4.89 4.80 9.77
CA PHE A 88 4.96 3.40 10.19
C PHE A 88 3.64 2.90 10.78
N ALA A 89 3.03 3.65 11.71
CA ALA A 89 1.71 3.30 12.25
C ALA A 89 0.65 3.20 11.15
N HIS A 90 0.71 4.10 10.17
CA HIS A 90 -0.19 4.11 9.03
C HIS A 90 0.07 2.94 8.05
N GLN A 91 1.33 2.49 7.91
CA GLN A 91 1.69 1.27 7.18
C GLN A 91 1.12 0.02 7.86
N VAL A 92 1.24 -0.07 9.19
CA VAL A 92 0.67 -1.18 9.98
C VAL A 92 -0.85 -1.21 9.84
N ALA A 93 -1.51 -0.05 9.95
CA ALA A 93 -2.96 0.06 9.74
C ALA A 93 -3.38 -0.41 8.34
N TYR A 94 -2.61 -0.04 7.30
CA TYR A 94 -2.83 -0.50 5.94
C TYR A 94 -2.68 -2.02 5.79
N LEU A 95 -1.63 -2.59 6.37
CA LEU A 95 -1.39 -4.04 6.33
C LEU A 95 -2.48 -4.82 7.08
N LEU A 96 -2.87 -4.37 8.28
CA LEU A 96 -3.96 -4.97 9.04
C LEU A 96 -5.27 -4.94 8.25
N ARG A 97 -5.55 -3.87 7.52
CA ARG A 97 -6.72 -3.78 6.64
C ARG A 97 -6.70 -4.81 5.49
N ILE A 98 -5.52 -5.18 5.00
CA ILE A 98 -5.36 -6.20 3.96
C ILE A 98 -5.51 -7.61 4.56
N VAL A 99 -4.85 -7.87 5.69
CA VAL A 99 -4.84 -9.19 6.35
C VAL A 99 -6.19 -9.51 7.00
N PHE A 100 -6.84 -8.53 7.60
CA PHE A 100 -8.15 -8.65 8.24
C PHE A 100 -9.20 -7.80 7.54
N PRO A 101 -9.69 -8.24 6.36
CA PRO A 101 -10.75 -7.52 5.66
C PRO A 101 -12.05 -7.54 6.46
N THR A 102 -12.73 -6.39 6.50
CA THR A 102 -14.03 -6.20 7.16
C THR A 102 -15.11 -7.14 6.60
N ARG A 103 -16.17 -7.41 7.37
CA ARG A 103 -17.26 -8.33 6.95
C ARG A 103 -17.87 -7.92 5.61
N GLU A 104 -18.16 -6.63 5.43
CA GLU A 104 -18.68 -6.06 4.18
C GLU A 104 -17.78 -6.37 2.97
N ARG A 105 -16.45 -6.34 3.14
CA ARG A 105 -15.49 -6.69 2.07
C ARG A 105 -15.49 -8.18 1.76
N ARG A 106 -15.68 -9.02 2.77
CA ARG A 106 -15.81 -10.47 2.56
C ARG A 106 -17.07 -10.74 1.74
N GLU A 107 -18.19 -10.13 2.11
CA GLU A 107 -19.48 -10.28 1.41
C GLU A 107 -19.44 -9.77 -0.03
N ALA A 108 -18.89 -8.57 -0.27
CA ALA A 108 -18.72 -8.03 -1.62
C ALA A 108 -17.84 -8.93 -2.51
N ARG A 109 -16.78 -9.53 -1.94
CA ARG A 109 -15.91 -10.47 -2.66
C ARG A 109 -16.65 -11.77 -2.97
N SER A 110 -17.44 -12.29 -2.03
CA SER A 110 -18.28 -13.48 -2.25
C SER A 110 -19.29 -13.25 -3.38
N ALA A 111 -19.96 -12.09 -3.37
CA ALA A 111 -20.92 -11.70 -4.40
C ALA A 111 -20.28 -11.58 -5.79
N ALA A 112 -19.11 -10.93 -5.88
CA ALA A 112 -18.37 -10.82 -7.14
C ALA A 112 -17.87 -12.18 -7.67
N VAL A 113 -17.50 -13.11 -6.78
CA VAL A 113 -17.13 -14.48 -7.16
C VAL A 113 -18.33 -15.27 -7.66
N ALA A 114 -19.49 -15.15 -6.99
CA ALA A 114 -20.74 -15.77 -7.44
C ALA A 114 -21.16 -15.27 -8.82
N GLU A 115 -21.14 -13.96 -9.05
CA GLU A 115 -21.50 -13.35 -10.35
C GLU A 115 -20.56 -13.80 -11.49
N ARG A 116 -19.28 -14.01 -11.18
CA ARG A 116 -18.29 -14.52 -12.15
C ARG A 116 -18.51 -16.01 -12.45
N SER A 117 -18.90 -16.79 -11.45
CA SER A 117 -19.27 -18.20 -11.61
C SER A 117 -20.48 -18.35 -12.53
N ASP A 118 -21.54 -17.55 -12.30
CA ASP A 118 -22.76 -17.58 -13.11
C ASP A 118 -22.50 -17.16 -14.56
N ARG A 119 -21.68 -16.13 -14.79
CA ARG A 119 -21.26 -15.74 -16.14
C ARG A 119 -20.47 -16.83 -16.87
N THR A 120 -19.65 -17.58 -16.15
CA THR A 120 -18.85 -18.66 -16.73
C THR A 120 -19.73 -19.88 -17.01
N ALA A 121 -20.64 -20.24 -16.10
CA ALA A 121 -21.60 -21.32 -16.28
C ALA A 121 -22.56 -21.06 -17.45
N GLY A 122 -23.14 -19.86 -17.54
CA GLY A 122 -24.02 -19.49 -18.67
C GLY A 122 -23.30 -19.27 -20.00
N GLY A 123 -21.97 -19.08 -19.98
CA GLY A 123 -21.14 -18.99 -21.17
C GLY A 123 -20.81 -20.35 -21.80
N ILE A 124 -20.63 -21.39 -20.96
CA ILE A 124 -20.37 -22.77 -21.39
C ILE A 124 -21.63 -23.39 -22.02
N ASP A 125 -22.83 -23.07 -21.52
CA ASP A 125 -24.08 -23.58 -22.07
C ASP A 125 -24.39 -23.01 -23.48
N ARG A 126 -23.99 -21.75 -23.75
CA ARG A 126 -24.21 -21.13 -25.07
C ARG A 126 -23.24 -21.60 -26.15
N SER A 127 -22.06 -22.10 -25.81
CA SER A 127 -21.12 -22.65 -26.80
C SER A 127 -21.46 -24.07 -27.23
N ALA A 128 -22.21 -24.84 -26.42
CA ALA A 128 -22.68 -26.18 -26.78
C ALA A 128 -23.84 -26.17 -27.80
N GLY A 129 -24.67 -25.12 -27.81
CA GLY A 129 -25.87 -25.04 -28.68
C GLY A 129 -25.64 -24.53 -30.11
N ARG A 130 -24.42 -24.10 -30.49
CA ARG A 130 -24.15 -23.44 -31.79
C ARG A 130 -23.55 -24.36 -32.86
N GLY A 131 -23.44 -25.66 -32.60
CA GLY A 131 -22.78 -26.63 -33.47
C GLY A 131 -23.70 -27.48 -34.36
N ALA A 132 -25.01 -27.21 -34.41
CA ALA A 132 -25.97 -28.04 -35.13
C ALA A 132 -26.74 -27.25 -36.20
N GLU A 133 -26.03 -26.64 -37.16
CA GLU A 133 -26.63 -26.35 -38.46
C GLU A 133 -26.13 -27.41 -39.46
N PRO A 134 -27.02 -28.29 -39.96
CA PRO A 134 -26.64 -29.24 -41.00
C PRO A 134 -26.38 -28.47 -42.31
N PRO A 135 -25.32 -28.83 -43.05
CA PRO A 135 -25.07 -28.25 -44.36
C PRO A 135 -26.20 -28.66 -45.32
N GLY A 136 -26.84 -27.65 -45.91
CA GLY A 136 -27.78 -27.80 -47.03
C GLY A 136 -27.08 -28.00 -48.37
#